data_AF-S6AI42-F1
#
_entry.id   AF-S6AI42-F1
#
_cell.length_a   1.000
_cell.length_b   1.000
_cell.length_c   1.000
_cell.angle_alpha   90.00
_cell.angle_beta   90.00
_cell.angle_gamma   90.00
#
_symmetry.space_group_name_H-M   'P 1'
#
loop_
_entity.id
_entity.type
_entity.pdbx_description
1 polymer ?
#
loop_
_entity_poly.entity_id
_entity_poly.type
_entity_poly.pdbx_seq_one_letter_code
_entity_poly.pdbx_strand_id
1 'polypeptide(L)'
;MTSAWDAAWHTRSPIYQPLLEAAHSLSYSHDNWPDLEDYNCLLQAASPPILTHNGKPVRCVPQADDHYEQRAYLTGEVQTRTHNWHDLFNTLVWRVFPRTKAAINLMHYRTSQENPQPAVGRGTARDVLTLFDESGVVIACAQDELSDMLRQHQWKSLFWQRRSEVDINMKFLSSAIPFMKRLCSLTSA
;
A
#
# COMPACT_ATOMS: atom_id res chain seq x y z
N MET A 1 -20.15 -7.68 -3.85
CA MET A 1 -19.78 -8.97 -3.24
C MET A 1 -18.61 -8.70 -2.30
N THR A 2 -18.85 -8.73 -0.99
CA THR A 2 -17.78 -8.74 0.03
C THR A 2 -17.07 -10.08 -0.10
N SER A 3 -15.83 -10.05 -0.60
CA SER A 3 -14.97 -11.23 -0.67
C SER A 3 -14.77 -11.80 0.74
N ALA A 4 -14.92 -13.12 0.88
CA ALA A 4 -14.64 -13.83 2.13
C ALA A 4 -13.19 -13.59 2.58
N TRP A 5 -12.94 -13.73 3.89
CA TRP A 5 -11.59 -13.76 4.44
C TRP A 5 -10.85 -14.99 3.91
N ASP A 6 -9.56 -14.81 3.61
CA ASP A 6 -8.65 -15.91 3.29
C ASP A 6 -7.35 -15.69 4.03
N ALA A 7 -7.11 -16.39 5.14
CA ALA A 7 -5.89 -16.25 5.93
C ALA A 7 -4.61 -16.57 5.14
N ALA A 8 -4.70 -17.35 4.07
CA ALA A 8 -3.59 -17.73 3.20
C ALA A 8 -3.41 -16.76 2.00
N TRP A 9 -4.05 -15.59 2.00
CA TRP A 9 -3.96 -14.62 0.90
C TRP A 9 -2.52 -14.30 0.47
N HIS A 10 -1.58 -14.31 1.42
CA HIS A 10 -0.18 -13.98 1.23
C HIS A 10 0.60 -15.05 0.43
N THR A 11 0.11 -16.29 0.35
CA THR A 11 0.74 -17.37 -0.43
C THR A 11 0.37 -17.31 -1.92
N ARG A 12 -0.66 -16.53 -2.28
CA ARG A 12 -1.22 -16.47 -3.64
C ARG A 12 -0.27 -15.86 -4.67
N SER A 13 0.70 -15.04 -4.24
CA SER A 13 1.64 -14.39 -5.15
C SER A 13 2.91 -13.93 -4.42
N PRO A 14 4.10 -14.08 -5.02
CA PRO A 14 5.35 -13.50 -4.51
C PRO A 14 5.32 -11.99 -4.33
N ILE A 15 4.36 -11.27 -4.94
CA ILE A 15 4.25 -9.81 -4.79
C ILE A 15 3.98 -9.38 -3.34
N TYR A 16 3.44 -10.28 -2.52
CA TYR A 16 3.19 -10.05 -1.11
C TYR A 16 4.43 -10.26 -0.23
N GLN A 17 5.56 -10.72 -0.80
CA GLN A 17 6.78 -10.99 -0.06
C GLN A 17 7.20 -9.83 0.87
N PRO A 18 7.15 -8.55 0.45
CA PRO A 18 7.51 -7.42 1.32
C PRO A 18 6.56 -7.25 2.52
N LEU A 19 5.34 -7.76 2.41
CA LEU A 19 4.31 -7.66 3.45
C LEU A 19 4.30 -8.86 4.40
N LEU A 20 5.03 -9.94 4.12
CA LEU A 20 4.90 -11.20 4.85
C LEU A 20 5.14 -11.08 6.34
N GLU A 21 6.15 -10.31 6.75
CA GLU A 21 6.44 -10.11 8.18
C GLU A 21 5.25 -9.49 8.91
N ALA A 22 4.70 -8.41 8.36
CA ALA A 22 3.53 -7.73 8.91
C ALA A 22 2.24 -8.57 8.77
N ALA A 23 2.12 -9.33 7.67
CA ALA A 23 0.99 -10.22 7.43
C ALA A 23 0.96 -11.35 8.45
N HIS A 24 2.10 -12.00 8.74
CA HIS A 24 2.17 -13.08 9.72
C HIS A 24 1.75 -12.60 11.12
N SER A 25 2.11 -11.39 11.53
CA SER A 25 1.64 -10.85 12.82
C SER A 25 0.11 -10.67 12.91
N LEU A 26 -0.60 -10.58 11.77
CA LEU A 26 -2.07 -10.58 11.73
C LEU A 26 -2.65 -11.98 11.49
N SER A 27 -1.95 -12.83 10.72
CA SER A 27 -2.46 -14.10 10.19
C SER A 27 -2.37 -15.29 11.14
N TYR A 28 -1.68 -15.19 12.28
CA TYR A 28 -1.55 -16.32 13.22
C TYR A 28 -2.75 -16.52 14.16
N SER A 29 -3.71 -15.59 14.20
CA SER A 29 -4.72 -15.56 15.27
C SER A 29 -6.19 -15.64 14.82
N HIS A 30 -6.50 -15.62 13.52
CA HIS A 30 -7.90 -15.47 13.09
C HIS A 30 -8.32 -16.30 11.86
N ASP A 31 -9.28 -17.20 12.09
CA ASP A 31 -10.16 -17.77 11.06
C ASP A 31 -11.12 -16.72 10.45
N ASN A 32 -11.07 -15.48 10.99
CA ASN A 32 -11.92 -14.35 10.63
C ASN A 32 -11.07 -13.13 10.23
N TRP A 33 -11.73 -12.09 9.73
CA TRP A 33 -11.09 -10.81 9.45
C TRP A 33 -10.48 -10.19 10.71
N PRO A 34 -9.29 -9.56 10.60
CA PRO A 34 -8.75 -8.73 11.68
C PRO A 34 -9.64 -7.51 11.95
N ASP A 35 -9.69 -7.10 13.22
CA ASP A 35 -10.41 -5.92 13.65
C ASP A 35 -9.49 -4.68 13.80
N LEU A 36 -10.04 -3.58 14.34
CA LEU A 36 -9.27 -2.34 14.52
C LEU A 36 -8.18 -2.46 15.59
N GLU A 37 -8.38 -3.29 16.61
CA GLU A 37 -7.41 -3.49 17.67
C GLU A 37 -6.21 -4.27 17.13
N ASP A 38 -6.45 -5.29 16.31
CA ASP A 38 -5.40 -6.04 15.62
C ASP A 38 -4.52 -5.13 14.77
N TYR A 39 -5.13 -4.23 14.01
CA TYR A 39 -4.42 -3.22 13.21
C TYR A 39 -3.59 -2.26 14.06
N ASN A 40 -4.14 -1.80 15.18
CA ASN A 40 -3.42 -0.90 16.08
C ASN A 40 -2.25 -1.61 16.78
N CYS A 41 -2.42 -2.87 17.19
CA CYS A 41 -1.34 -3.70 17.73
C CYS A 41 -0.20 -3.85 16.73
N LEU A 42 -0.53 -4.15 15.47
CA LEU A 42 0.45 -4.25 14.38
C LEU A 42 1.28 -2.95 14.21
N LEU A 43 0.61 -1.80 14.20
CA LEU A 43 1.25 -0.50 14.01
C LEU A 43 2.11 -0.11 15.22
N GLN A 44 1.62 -0.39 16.43
CA GLN A 44 2.33 -0.08 17.69
C GLN A 44 3.54 -0.98 17.93
N ALA A 45 3.54 -2.21 17.40
CA ALA A 45 4.69 -3.11 17.48
C ALA A 45 5.90 -2.65 16.63
N ALA A 46 5.76 -1.57 15.84
CA ALA A 46 6.84 -1.02 15.04
C ALA A 46 7.91 -0.32 15.89
N SER A 47 9.17 -0.66 15.63
CA SER A 47 10.33 0.06 16.15
C SER A 47 11.26 0.44 14.99
N PRO A 48 11.48 1.74 14.73
CA PRO A 48 10.92 2.91 15.42
C PRO A 48 9.39 3.08 15.18
N PRO A 49 8.70 3.91 15.97
CA PRO A 49 7.26 4.17 15.81
C PRO A 49 6.91 4.71 14.42
N ILE A 50 5.73 4.33 13.92
CA ILE A 50 5.20 4.83 12.65
C ILE A 50 4.57 6.20 12.89
N LEU A 51 5.15 7.22 12.27
CA LEU A 51 4.72 8.60 12.40
C LEU A 51 4.30 9.16 11.04
N THR A 52 3.30 10.05 11.05
CA THR A 52 3.06 10.95 9.93
C THR A 52 4.23 11.93 9.80
N HIS A 53 4.32 12.63 8.67
CA HIS A 53 5.34 13.66 8.49
C HIS A 53 5.18 14.83 9.50
N ASN A 54 4.00 14.99 10.10
CA ASN A 54 3.76 15.97 11.17
C ASN A 54 4.01 15.40 12.58
N GLY A 55 4.72 14.27 12.69
CA GLY A 55 5.12 13.66 13.95
C GLY A 55 3.97 13.02 14.74
N LYS A 56 2.82 12.74 14.11
CA LYS A 56 1.70 12.08 14.79
C LYS A 56 1.81 10.56 14.69
N PRO A 57 1.68 9.80 15.79
CA PRO A 57 1.62 8.35 15.74
C PRO A 57 0.41 7.89 14.91
N VAL A 58 0.65 6.98 13.98
CA VAL A 58 -0.39 6.43 13.11
C VAL A 58 -1.21 5.40 13.89
N ARG A 59 -2.53 5.53 13.84
CA ARG A 59 -3.49 4.58 14.42
C ARG A 59 -4.72 4.43 13.54
N CYS A 60 -5.28 3.25 13.49
CA CYS A 60 -6.53 2.97 12.80
C CYS A 60 -7.72 3.37 13.68
N VAL A 61 -8.68 4.10 13.10
CA VAL A 61 -9.95 4.49 13.74
C VAL A 61 -11.12 4.10 12.85
N PRO A 62 -12.35 3.95 13.39
CA PRO A 62 -13.52 3.74 12.56
C PRO A 62 -13.73 4.86 11.52
N GLN A 63 -14.26 4.51 10.35
CA GLN A 63 -14.63 5.51 9.35
C GLN A 63 -15.76 6.41 9.85
N ALA A 64 -15.60 7.74 9.73
CA ALA A 64 -16.53 8.72 10.30
C ALA A 64 -16.87 9.90 9.36
N ASP A 65 -15.94 10.32 8.50
CA ASP A 65 -16.10 11.49 7.61
C ASP A 65 -15.33 11.29 6.29
N ASP A 66 -15.47 12.22 5.34
CA ASP A 66 -14.82 12.16 4.02
C ASP A 66 -13.43 12.83 3.97
N HIS A 67 -12.87 13.23 5.13
CA HIS A 67 -11.60 13.95 5.22
C HIS A 67 -10.41 13.05 5.57
N TYR A 68 -10.40 11.83 5.01
CA TYR A 68 -9.39 10.80 5.27
C TYR A 68 -7.94 11.32 5.26
N GLU A 69 -7.49 11.92 4.16
CA GLU A 69 -6.08 12.33 3.99
C GLU A 69 -5.67 13.42 4.98
N GLN A 70 -6.56 14.41 5.20
CA GLN A 70 -6.31 15.51 6.12
C GLN A 70 -6.27 15.02 7.57
N ARG A 71 -7.20 14.14 7.94
CA ARG A 71 -7.27 13.57 9.27
C ARG A 71 -6.03 12.72 9.58
N ALA A 72 -5.65 11.85 8.65
CA ALA A 72 -4.43 11.07 8.76
C ALA A 72 -3.21 11.97 8.97
N TYR A 73 -3.05 13.03 8.17
CA TYR A 73 -1.90 13.94 8.30
C TYR A 73 -1.87 14.70 9.64
N LEU A 74 -2.99 15.31 10.02
CA LEU A 74 -3.06 16.23 11.17
C LEU A 74 -3.08 15.51 12.52
N THR A 75 -3.67 14.31 12.58
CA THR A 75 -3.96 13.61 13.85
C THR A 75 -3.31 12.23 13.97
N GLY A 76 -2.82 11.68 12.86
CA GLY A 76 -2.35 10.29 12.77
C GLY A 76 -3.49 9.27 12.69
N GLU A 77 -4.75 9.70 12.63
CA GLU A 77 -5.90 8.79 12.58
C GLU A 77 -6.21 8.39 11.14
N VAL A 78 -6.00 7.11 10.85
CA VAL A 78 -6.30 6.48 9.56
C VAL A 78 -7.66 5.82 9.66
N GLN A 79 -8.66 6.40 9.01
CA GLN A 79 -10.01 5.83 8.99
C GLN A 79 -10.01 4.50 8.24
N THR A 80 -10.51 3.47 8.92
CA THR A 80 -10.38 2.08 8.52
C THR A 80 -11.73 1.39 8.65
N ARG A 81 -12.19 0.73 7.58
CA ARG A 81 -13.36 -0.17 7.60
C ARG A 81 -12.89 -1.57 7.95
N THR A 82 -13.51 -2.19 8.94
CA THR A 82 -13.33 -3.62 9.22
C THR A 82 -13.86 -4.46 8.06
N HIS A 83 -13.34 -5.68 7.89
CA HIS A 83 -13.75 -6.60 6.82
C HIS A 83 -13.50 -6.05 5.41
N ASN A 84 -12.40 -5.30 5.23
CA ASN A 84 -12.07 -4.63 3.97
C ASN A 84 -10.62 -4.89 3.56
N TRP A 85 -10.43 -5.55 2.41
CA TRP A 85 -9.08 -5.80 1.87
C TRP A 85 -8.28 -4.54 1.64
N HIS A 86 -8.92 -3.46 1.16
CA HIS A 86 -8.21 -2.20 0.89
C HIS A 86 -7.61 -1.66 2.18
N ASP A 87 -8.39 -1.61 3.25
CA ASP A 87 -7.92 -0.99 4.49
C ASP A 87 -6.94 -1.90 5.25
N LEU A 88 -7.06 -3.23 5.12
CA LEU A 88 -6.03 -4.19 5.55
C LEU A 88 -4.69 -3.91 4.86
N PHE A 89 -4.67 -3.87 3.52
CA PHE A 89 -3.44 -3.64 2.76
C PHE A 89 -2.89 -2.24 3.01
N ASN A 90 -3.76 -1.24 3.16
CA ASN A 90 -3.35 0.11 3.52
C ASN A 90 -2.62 0.13 4.89
N THR A 91 -3.12 -0.60 5.87
CA THR A 91 -2.49 -0.76 7.19
C THR A 91 -1.13 -1.46 7.07
N LEU A 92 -1.04 -2.54 6.28
CA LEU A 92 0.21 -3.24 6.00
C LEU A 92 1.24 -2.33 5.31
N VAL A 93 0.80 -1.48 4.37
CA VAL A 93 1.68 -0.51 3.70
C VAL A 93 2.18 0.56 4.67
N TRP A 94 1.33 1.07 5.58
CA TRP A 94 1.80 1.94 6.67
C TRP A 94 2.85 1.26 7.54
N ARG A 95 2.71 -0.06 7.81
CA ARG A 95 3.66 -0.84 8.59
C ARG A 95 5.00 -1.06 7.90
N VAL A 96 4.99 -1.39 6.61
CA VAL A 96 6.18 -1.79 5.85
C VAL A 96 6.90 -0.61 5.21
N PHE A 97 6.16 0.42 4.77
CA PHE A 97 6.71 1.60 4.10
C PHE A 97 6.30 2.91 4.81
N PRO A 98 6.55 3.06 6.12
CA PRO A 98 6.02 4.16 6.92
C PRO A 98 6.46 5.54 6.40
N ARG A 99 7.72 5.68 6.00
CA ARG A 99 8.27 6.94 5.47
C ARG A 99 7.63 7.32 4.13
N THR A 100 7.45 6.35 3.24
CA THR A 100 6.83 6.57 1.92
C THR A 100 5.37 6.98 2.09
N LYS A 101 4.62 6.26 2.93
CA LYS A 101 3.20 6.54 3.15
C LYS A 101 2.99 7.89 3.85
N ALA A 102 3.85 8.23 4.81
CA ALA A 102 3.86 9.56 5.44
C ALA A 102 4.15 10.70 4.44
N ALA A 103 5.06 10.48 3.48
CA ALA A 103 5.36 11.46 2.43
C ALA A 103 4.19 11.62 1.46
N ILE A 104 3.58 10.52 1.01
CA ILE A 104 2.38 10.53 0.15
C ILE A 104 1.23 11.28 0.84
N ASN A 105 0.95 10.95 2.11
CA ASN A 105 -0.10 11.60 2.87
C ASN A 105 0.13 13.11 3.06
N LEU A 106 1.37 13.55 3.32
CA LEU A 106 1.73 14.98 3.32
C LEU A 106 1.41 15.64 1.98
N MET A 107 1.76 15.00 0.87
CA MET A 107 1.52 15.56 -0.46
C MET A 107 0.02 15.65 -0.76
N HIS A 108 -0.78 14.63 -0.41
CA HIS A 108 -2.24 14.70 -0.51
C HIS A 108 -2.84 15.83 0.32
N TYR A 109 -2.34 16.03 1.53
CA TYR A 109 -2.75 17.15 2.38
C TYR A 109 -2.42 18.50 1.72
N ARG A 110 -1.17 18.71 1.29
CA ARG A 110 -0.74 19.95 0.61
C ARG A 110 -1.59 20.28 -0.62
N THR A 111 -1.78 19.30 -1.50
CA THR A 111 -2.58 19.50 -2.72
C THR A 111 -4.05 19.79 -2.40
N SER A 112 -4.59 19.24 -1.31
CA SER A 112 -5.96 19.54 -0.87
C SER A 112 -6.10 20.95 -0.30
N GLN A 113 -5.05 21.48 0.36
CA GLN A 113 -5.01 22.87 0.84
C GLN A 113 -4.88 23.88 -0.30
N GLU A 114 -4.12 23.55 -1.35
CA GLU A 114 -3.93 24.41 -2.53
C GLU A 114 -5.18 24.53 -3.39
N ASN A 115 -6.05 23.50 -3.42
CA ASN A 115 -7.29 23.49 -4.19
C ASN A 115 -8.48 23.00 -3.35
N PRO A 116 -9.04 23.82 -2.45
CA PRO A 116 -10.15 23.43 -1.58
C PRO A 116 -11.46 23.14 -2.32
N GLN A 117 -11.64 23.76 -3.50
CA GLN A 117 -12.74 23.53 -4.43
C GLN A 117 -12.14 23.20 -5.80
N PRO A 118 -12.10 21.92 -6.22
CA PRO A 118 -11.59 21.59 -7.54
C PRO A 118 -12.58 22.09 -8.59
N ALA A 119 -12.29 23.25 -9.18
CA ALA A 119 -12.96 23.70 -10.39
C ALA A 119 -12.57 22.73 -11.51
N VAL A 120 -13.44 21.76 -11.80
CA VAL A 120 -13.39 20.79 -12.91
C VAL A 120 -11.98 20.24 -13.19
N GLY A 121 -11.65 19.15 -12.52
CA GLY A 121 -10.41 18.40 -12.72
C GLY A 121 -9.58 18.34 -11.45
N ARG A 122 -9.36 17.14 -10.95
CA ARG A 122 -8.36 16.89 -9.90
C ARG A 122 -7.00 17.21 -10.52
N GLY A 123 -6.18 18.03 -9.87
CA GLY A 123 -4.88 18.42 -10.45
C GLY A 123 -3.97 17.21 -10.69
N THR A 124 -3.18 17.23 -11.76
CA THR A 124 -2.28 16.14 -12.22
C THR A 124 -1.45 15.52 -11.09
N ALA A 125 -0.98 16.34 -10.14
CA ALA A 125 -0.21 15.86 -9.00
C ALA A 125 -1.02 14.93 -8.08
N ARG A 126 -2.29 15.26 -7.80
CA ARG A 126 -3.18 14.41 -6.98
C ARG A 126 -3.47 13.09 -7.68
N ASP A 127 -3.69 13.12 -8.98
CA ASP A 127 -3.99 11.92 -9.76
C ASP A 127 -2.77 10.99 -9.85
N VAL A 128 -1.56 11.54 -10.06
CA VAL A 128 -0.32 10.76 -10.05
C VAL A 128 -0.05 10.15 -8.67
N LEU A 129 -0.25 10.91 -7.59
CA LEU A 129 -0.09 10.40 -6.23
C LEU A 129 -1.10 9.31 -5.91
N THR A 130 -2.36 9.51 -6.30
CA THR A 130 -3.42 8.51 -6.12
C THR A 130 -3.10 7.25 -6.94
N LEU A 131 -2.67 7.40 -8.20
CA LEU A 131 -2.29 6.28 -9.05
C LEU A 131 -1.07 5.54 -8.49
N PHE A 132 -0.11 6.24 -7.89
CA PHE A 132 1.05 5.61 -7.27
C PHE A 132 0.67 4.88 -5.97
N ASP A 133 -0.17 5.47 -5.13
CA ASP A 133 -0.62 4.84 -3.89
C ASP A 133 -1.54 3.64 -4.15
N GLU A 134 -2.42 3.74 -5.14
CA GLU A 134 -3.33 2.66 -5.49
C GLU A 134 -2.70 1.63 -6.42
N SER A 135 -1.91 2.03 -7.42
CA SER A 135 -1.48 1.12 -8.51
C SER A 135 0.03 1.10 -8.75
N GLY A 136 0.81 1.78 -7.91
CA GLY A 136 2.26 1.90 -8.06
C GLY A 136 3.04 0.63 -7.73
N VAL A 137 4.13 0.43 -8.47
CA VAL A 137 5.17 -0.54 -8.15
C VAL A 137 6.51 0.19 -8.15
N VAL A 138 7.26 0.04 -7.06
CA VAL A 138 8.66 0.46 -6.97
C VAL A 138 9.52 -0.72 -7.36
N ILE A 139 10.42 -0.50 -8.30
CA ILE A 139 11.32 -1.54 -8.81
C ILE A 139 12.74 -1.18 -8.42
N ALA A 140 13.32 -1.93 -7.49
CA ALA A 140 14.73 -1.85 -7.17
C ALA A 140 15.50 -2.72 -8.17
N CYS A 141 16.51 -2.14 -8.83
CA CYS A 141 17.28 -2.82 -9.87
C CYS A 141 18.77 -2.64 -9.58
N ALA A 142 19.51 -3.75 -9.54
CA ALA A 142 20.95 -3.75 -9.29
C ALA A 142 21.79 -3.53 -10.56
N GLN A 143 21.16 -3.53 -11.75
CA GLN A 143 21.82 -3.36 -13.04
C GLN A 143 21.13 -2.29 -13.87
N ASP A 144 21.88 -1.28 -14.31
CA ASP A 144 21.32 -0.16 -15.07
C ASP A 144 20.69 -0.62 -16.39
N GLU A 145 21.30 -1.58 -17.07
CA GLU A 145 20.82 -2.10 -18.35
C GLU A 145 19.40 -2.68 -18.27
N LEU A 146 19.09 -3.43 -17.21
CA LEU A 146 17.74 -3.97 -16.99
C LEU A 146 16.74 -2.85 -16.70
N SER A 147 17.17 -1.80 -15.98
CA SER A 147 16.34 -0.64 -15.70
C SER A 147 16.07 0.20 -16.96
N ASP A 148 17.04 0.29 -17.87
CA ASP A 148 16.88 0.97 -19.14
C ASP A 148 15.92 0.20 -20.07
N MET A 149 16.04 -1.13 -20.11
CA MET A 149 15.07 -1.99 -20.80
C MET A 149 13.65 -1.77 -20.28
N LEU A 150 13.48 -1.62 -18.97
CA LEU A 150 12.19 -1.31 -18.35
C LEU A 150 11.66 0.07 -18.80
N ARG A 151 12.49 1.12 -18.75
CA ARG A 151 12.12 2.48 -19.17
C ARG A 151 11.77 2.58 -20.66
N GLN A 152 12.42 1.76 -21.48
CA GLN A 152 12.19 1.69 -22.93
C GLN A 152 11.10 0.68 -23.32
N HIS A 153 10.41 0.10 -22.34
CA HIS A 153 9.32 -0.87 -22.55
C HIS A 153 9.73 -2.11 -23.37
N GLN A 154 10.97 -2.57 -23.22
CA GLN A 154 11.49 -3.75 -23.92
C GLN A 154 11.03 -5.06 -23.25
N TRP A 155 9.72 -5.27 -23.15
CA TRP A 155 9.11 -6.34 -22.33
C TRP A 155 9.59 -7.74 -22.66
N LYS A 156 9.73 -8.08 -23.94
CA LYS A 156 10.20 -9.40 -24.36
C LYS A 156 11.68 -9.61 -24.02
N SER A 157 12.51 -8.58 -24.17
CA SER A 157 13.92 -8.68 -23.79
C SER A 157 14.07 -8.83 -22.28
N LEU A 158 13.40 -7.97 -21.52
CA LEU A 158 13.48 -7.93 -20.07
C LEU A 158 12.87 -9.17 -19.40
N PHE A 159 11.58 -9.42 -19.63
CA PHE A 159 10.82 -10.41 -18.87
C PHE A 159 10.82 -11.82 -19.48
N TRP A 160 11.17 -11.96 -20.75
CA TRP A 160 11.22 -13.27 -21.42
C TRP A 160 12.66 -13.73 -21.63
N GLN A 161 13.49 -12.95 -22.32
CA GLN A 161 14.85 -13.37 -22.66
C GLN A 161 15.79 -13.33 -21.45
N ARG A 162 15.73 -12.28 -20.61
CA ARG A 162 16.59 -12.08 -19.44
C ARG A 162 15.90 -12.40 -18.11
N ARG A 163 14.92 -13.31 -18.12
CA ARG A 163 14.08 -13.63 -16.95
C ARG A 163 14.90 -14.04 -15.70
N SER A 164 15.94 -14.86 -15.88
CA SER A 164 16.81 -15.28 -14.77
C SER A 164 17.54 -14.10 -14.13
N GLU A 165 17.95 -13.13 -14.94
CA GLU A 165 18.63 -11.93 -14.46
C GLU A 165 17.65 -10.99 -13.75
N VAL A 166 16.40 -10.90 -14.22
CA VAL A 166 15.34 -10.16 -13.50
C VAL A 166 15.12 -10.74 -12.10
N ASP A 167 15.05 -12.07 -11.97
CA ASP A 167 14.80 -12.72 -10.67
C ASP A 167 15.90 -12.43 -9.63
N ILE A 168 17.15 -12.38 -10.10
CA ILE A 168 18.33 -12.11 -9.28
C ILE A 168 18.50 -10.62 -9.00
N ASN A 169 18.37 -9.77 -10.03
CA ASN A 169 18.80 -8.37 -9.98
C ASN A 169 17.67 -7.37 -9.79
N MET A 170 16.40 -7.78 -9.87
CA MET A 170 15.26 -6.89 -9.70
C MET A 170 14.37 -7.34 -8.54
N LYS A 171 13.88 -6.37 -7.76
CA LYS A 171 12.86 -6.57 -6.72
C LYS A 171 11.70 -5.63 -6.96
N PHE A 172 10.50 -6.18 -6.96
CA PHE A 172 9.25 -5.49 -7.21
C PHE A 172 8.54 -5.29 -5.88
N LEU A 173 8.37 -4.04 -5.47
CA LEU A 173 7.71 -3.63 -4.23
C LEU A 173 6.41 -2.95 -4.61
N SER A 174 5.28 -3.56 -4.28
CA SER A 174 3.99 -2.98 -4.57
C SER A 174 3.43 -2.25 -3.35
N SER A 175 3.14 -0.96 -3.50
CA SER A 175 2.23 -0.23 -2.60
C SER A 175 0.78 -0.37 -3.03
N ALA A 176 0.52 -1.01 -4.19
CA ALA A 176 -0.74 -0.94 -4.90
C ALA A 176 -1.89 -1.71 -4.23
N ILE A 177 -2.69 -1.00 -3.45
CA ILE A 177 -3.78 -1.58 -2.65
C ILE A 177 -4.84 -2.32 -3.50
N PRO A 178 -5.37 -1.78 -4.61
CA PRO A 178 -6.35 -2.48 -5.45
C PRO A 178 -5.77 -3.58 -6.34
N PHE A 179 -4.47 -3.52 -6.72
CA PHE A 179 -3.82 -4.65 -7.42
C PHE A 179 -3.75 -5.88 -6.51
N MET A 180 -3.34 -5.65 -5.26
CA MET A 180 -3.33 -6.66 -4.20
C MET A 180 -4.73 -7.20 -3.89
N LYS A 181 -5.75 -6.35 -3.87
CA LYS A 181 -7.16 -6.77 -3.75
C LYS A 181 -7.61 -7.67 -4.90
N ARG A 182 -7.24 -7.35 -6.16
CA ARG A 182 -7.68 -8.10 -7.34
C ARG A 182 -7.20 -9.55 -7.29
N LEU A 183 -5.95 -9.77 -6.88
CA LEU A 183 -5.37 -11.11 -6.67
C LEU A 183 -6.09 -11.93 -5.58
N CYS A 184 -6.63 -11.28 -4.55
CA CYS A 184 -7.46 -11.95 -3.54
C CYS A 184 -8.88 -12.27 -4.04
N SER A 185 -9.41 -11.48 -4.98
CA SER A 185 -10.77 -11.66 -5.53
C SER A 185 -10.88 -12.58 -6.76
N LEU A 186 -9.77 -12.93 -7.40
CA LEU A 186 -9.77 -13.64 -8.69
C LEU A 186 -10.02 -15.16 -8.60
N THR A 187 -10.22 -15.73 -7.41
CA THR A 187 -10.40 -17.18 -7.23
C THR A 187 -11.70 -17.56 -6.52
N SER A 188 -12.71 -16.68 -6.54
CA SER A 188 -14.08 -17.04 -6.13
C SER A 188 -14.94 -17.57 -7.31
N ALA A 189 -14.30 -18.11 -8.34
CA ALA A 189 -14.93 -18.74 -9.50
C ALA A 189 -14.32 -20.11 -9.77
#